data_AF-A0A4Q4ZR59-F1
#
_entry.id   AF-A0A4Q4ZR59-F1
#
_cell.length_a   1.000
_cell.length_b   1.000
_cell.length_c   1.000
_cell.angle_alpha   90.00
_cell.angle_beta   90.00
_cell.angle_gamma   90.00
#
_symmetry.space_group_name_H-M   'P 1'
#
loop_
_entity.id
_entity.type
_entity.pdbx_description
1 polymer ?
#
loop_
_entity_poly.entity_id
_entity_poly.type
_entity_poly.pdbx_seq_one_letter_code
_entity_poly.pdbx_strand_id
1 'polypeptide(L)'
;MKHLKWSPDNEDLTLRGSKAETALINMLERWDVIGSDQVGFEILIANLLSLLNTEGFTLQLPHKLQGIRDAKLAKLPATSVYKSPSTLCHSLEAFIGHIDFDKVRGCREANGSMMGSPSSTAAYLMHATAWDDEAESYLKDVYASQKADGGIPCAWPTQIFEVAWVVTTLAEAGVPFGKTESSTIVAFLEEALTADPSTLPDADDTAKTIIALRILGKAFSVDPLIKAFEASDHFMTYQGERNPSFSAKCNVLTCLLSLENPKQYSSQISKALTFICNQALTANVVEKWHLHELYWMMLLSQACSLFYDRLREGALREELFDPLTLKEFVPMVLLQVLIKTLQSQRMDGSWDGVCETTAYAVLTLTAVSRVSCIPPQLNNDEMIAAIQRGKAFLELHRASWTDGSYLWIEKVTYASSILSEAYCLAAAAVPITPSLPAQRKIPYGIQPVETLAHEMRKAGALLKFTPLFSEVEPHILGAAELQASYALLALQRRRLDIFPRTSMGEDRYLKDKDEGNLNSIDFPEFQQDPVGPTSDKAGNEFEQMLKAELLWLAEYERRGLDMAVLQLEEELGSTHGQLVDYLKLFIRVTDLYGQIYVQKDIATRLG
;
A
#
# COMPACT_ATOMS: atom_id res chain seq x y z
N MET A 1 -13.93 -25.13 32.09
CA MET A 1 -13.93 -23.65 32.17
C MET A 1 -13.74 -23.18 33.62
N LYS A 2 -12.65 -22.47 33.92
CA LYS A 2 -12.37 -21.97 35.28
C LYS A 2 -13.48 -21.08 35.87
N HIS A 3 -14.24 -20.35 35.04
CA HIS A 3 -15.39 -19.58 35.53
C HIS A 3 -16.56 -20.46 36.01
N LEU A 4 -16.74 -21.68 35.47
CA LEU A 4 -17.73 -22.63 35.99
C LEU A 4 -17.33 -23.18 37.37
N LYS A 5 -16.05 -23.07 37.77
CA LYS A 5 -15.67 -23.31 39.18
C LYS A 5 -16.19 -22.23 40.11
N TRP A 6 -16.44 -21.01 39.61
CA TRP A 6 -16.82 -19.84 40.41
C TRP A 6 -18.30 -19.46 40.21
N SER A 7 -18.94 -19.91 39.12
CA SER A 7 -20.36 -19.73 38.80
C SER A 7 -20.86 -20.88 37.90
N PRO A 8 -20.99 -22.11 38.43
CA PRO A 8 -21.33 -23.31 37.66
C PRO A 8 -22.71 -23.27 37.00
N ASP A 9 -23.66 -22.53 37.59
CA ASP A 9 -25.05 -22.45 37.12
C ASP A 9 -25.32 -21.25 36.21
N ASN A 10 -24.28 -20.57 35.72
CA ASN A 10 -24.45 -19.42 34.83
C ASN A 10 -24.70 -19.89 33.39
N GLU A 11 -25.99 -20.04 33.05
CA GLU A 11 -26.45 -20.45 31.72
C GLU A 11 -25.97 -19.50 30.61
N ASP A 12 -25.85 -18.20 30.88
CA ASP A 12 -25.34 -17.21 29.90
C ASP A 12 -23.88 -17.49 29.52
N LEU A 13 -22.99 -17.67 30.51
CA LEU A 13 -21.59 -17.96 30.25
C LEU A 13 -21.40 -19.29 29.51
N THR A 14 -22.23 -20.29 29.82
CA THR A 14 -22.22 -21.58 29.13
C THR A 14 -22.63 -21.43 27.66
N LEU A 15 -23.71 -20.69 27.40
CA LEU A 15 -24.19 -20.42 26.04
C LEU A 15 -23.16 -19.62 25.23
N ARG A 16 -22.54 -18.59 25.84
CA ARG A 16 -21.49 -17.79 25.20
C ARG A 16 -20.25 -18.64 24.88
N GLY A 17 -19.86 -19.54 25.78
CA GLY A 17 -18.76 -20.49 25.54
C GLY A 17 -19.02 -21.39 24.33
N SER A 18 -20.20 -22.01 24.24
CA SER A 18 -20.56 -22.89 23.12
C SER A 18 -20.62 -22.14 21.77
N LYS A 19 -21.18 -20.93 21.77
CA LYS A 19 -21.18 -20.05 20.58
C LYS A 19 -19.76 -19.67 20.15
N ALA A 20 -18.90 -19.33 21.10
CA ALA A 20 -17.51 -18.96 20.84
C ALA A 20 -16.70 -20.13 20.28
N GLU A 21 -16.89 -21.34 20.81
CA GLU A 21 -16.24 -22.55 20.28
C GLU A 21 -16.65 -22.81 18.82
N THR A 22 -17.95 -22.76 18.53
CA THR A 22 -18.48 -22.93 17.16
C THR A 22 -17.91 -21.86 16.22
N ALA A 23 -17.86 -20.60 16.65
CA ALA A 23 -17.30 -19.52 15.86
C ALA A 23 -15.80 -19.73 15.61
N LEU A 24 -15.04 -20.11 16.63
CA LEU A 24 -13.59 -20.30 16.55
C LEU A 24 -13.22 -21.42 15.57
N ILE A 25 -13.95 -22.54 15.58
CA ILE A 25 -13.75 -23.63 14.61
C ILE A 25 -13.93 -23.10 13.18
N ASN A 26 -15.05 -22.43 12.91
CA ASN A 26 -15.33 -21.88 11.58
C ASN A 26 -14.30 -20.83 11.15
N MET A 27 -13.82 -20.00 12.09
CA MET A 27 -12.80 -18.99 11.81
C MET A 27 -11.46 -19.63 11.47
N LEU A 28 -11.02 -20.64 12.24
CA LEU A 28 -9.76 -21.36 11.99
C LEU A 28 -9.75 -22.07 10.63
N GLU A 29 -10.88 -22.65 10.22
CA GLU A 29 -11.02 -23.32 8.92
C GLU A 29 -10.90 -22.35 7.74
N ARG A 30 -11.40 -21.12 7.89
CA ARG A 30 -11.43 -20.09 6.84
C ARG A 30 -10.27 -19.12 6.90
N TRP A 31 -9.39 -19.24 7.88
CA TRP A 31 -8.36 -18.26 8.14
C TRP A 31 -7.27 -18.27 7.06
N ASP A 32 -7.09 -17.14 6.38
CA ASP A 32 -5.90 -16.88 5.59
C ASP A 32 -4.71 -16.52 6.50
N VAL A 33 -4.04 -17.58 6.97
CA VAL A 33 -2.82 -17.48 7.77
C VAL A 33 -1.69 -16.75 7.03
N ILE A 34 -1.62 -16.85 5.70
CA ILE A 34 -0.51 -16.29 4.92
C ILE A 34 -0.69 -14.77 4.76
N GLY A 35 -1.91 -14.31 4.52
CA GLY A 35 -2.25 -12.88 4.43
C GLY A 35 -2.33 -12.15 5.77
N SER A 36 -2.14 -12.83 6.90
CA SER A 36 -2.23 -12.23 8.24
C SER A 36 -0.87 -11.68 8.71
N ASP A 37 -0.88 -10.51 9.34
CA ASP A 37 0.34 -9.88 9.89
C ASP A 37 0.11 -9.15 11.23
N GLN A 38 -0.92 -9.54 12.00
CA GLN A 38 -1.16 -8.99 13.35
C GLN A 38 0.05 -9.22 14.26
N VAL A 39 0.28 -8.31 15.20
CA VAL A 39 1.46 -8.35 16.08
C VAL A 39 1.50 -9.67 16.86
N GLY A 40 2.57 -10.44 16.65
CA GLY A 40 2.85 -11.66 17.40
C GLY A 40 1.93 -12.86 17.11
N PHE A 41 1.02 -12.77 16.13
CA PHE A 41 -0.02 -13.78 15.91
C PHE A 41 0.54 -15.20 15.71
N GLU A 42 1.73 -15.32 15.14
CA GLU A 42 2.34 -16.60 14.76
C GLU A 42 2.66 -17.46 16.00
N ILE A 43 2.97 -16.80 17.11
CA ILE A 43 3.28 -17.46 18.39
C ILE A 43 2.06 -17.39 19.30
N LEU A 44 1.39 -16.23 19.35
CA LEU A 44 0.27 -15.95 20.23
C LEU A 44 -0.90 -16.91 20.00
N ILE A 45 -1.40 -17.01 18.77
CA ILE A 45 -2.56 -17.88 18.46
C ILE A 45 -2.21 -19.34 18.71
N ALA A 46 -0.99 -19.76 18.34
CA ALA A 46 -0.55 -21.13 18.59
C ALA A 46 -0.51 -21.46 20.09
N ASN A 47 -0.08 -20.51 20.93
CA ASN A 47 -0.08 -20.70 22.37
C ASN A 47 -1.50 -20.67 22.97
N LEU A 48 -2.36 -19.76 22.53
CA LEU A 48 -3.75 -19.69 22.99
C LEU A 48 -4.52 -20.99 22.68
N LEU A 49 -4.33 -21.57 21.50
CA LEU A 49 -4.92 -22.86 21.15
C LEU A 49 -4.35 -24.00 22.02
N SER A 50 -3.05 -23.97 22.34
CA SER A 50 -2.45 -24.90 23.29
C SER A 50 -3.07 -24.79 24.68
N LEU A 51 -3.26 -23.57 25.19
CA LEU A 51 -3.91 -23.32 26.48
C LEU A 51 -5.37 -23.80 26.48
N LEU A 52 -6.12 -23.57 25.41
CA LEU A 52 -7.49 -24.09 25.26
C LEU A 52 -7.53 -25.63 25.25
N ASN A 53 -6.56 -26.28 24.59
CA ASN A 53 -6.42 -27.73 24.62
C ASN A 53 -6.21 -28.25 26.06
N THR A 54 -5.43 -27.56 26.89
CA THR A 54 -5.25 -27.95 28.31
C THR A 54 -6.52 -27.83 29.15
N GLU A 55 -7.46 -26.98 28.74
CA GLU A 55 -8.76 -26.81 29.38
C GLU A 55 -9.85 -27.75 28.80
N GLY A 56 -9.48 -28.65 27.88
CA GLY A 56 -10.34 -29.70 27.31
C GLY A 56 -10.95 -29.40 25.94
N PHE A 57 -10.62 -28.25 25.32
CA PHE A 57 -11.11 -27.89 23.98
C PHE A 57 -10.12 -28.35 22.92
N THR A 58 -10.43 -29.42 22.18
CA THR A 58 -9.50 -29.98 21.18
C THR A 58 -9.59 -29.21 19.86
N LEU A 59 -8.73 -28.21 19.69
CA LEU A 59 -8.64 -27.41 18.46
C LEU A 59 -7.35 -27.72 17.72
N GLN A 60 -7.46 -28.01 16.42
CA GLN A 60 -6.29 -28.26 15.60
C GLN A 60 -5.59 -26.95 15.22
N LEU A 61 -4.28 -26.94 15.39
CA LEU A 61 -3.44 -25.85 14.89
C LEU A 61 -3.35 -25.95 13.36
N PRO A 62 -3.65 -24.88 12.61
CA PRO A 62 -3.44 -24.89 11.17
C PRO A 62 -1.97 -25.20 10.81
N HIS A 63 -1.72 -26.19 9.95
CA HIS A 63 -0.36 -26.61 9.58
C HIS A 63 0.50 -25.45 9.05
N LYS A 64 -0.09 -24.51 8.31
CA LYS A 64 0.59 -23.32 7.80
C LYS A 64 1.14 -22.44 8.95
N LEU A 65 0.34 -22.28 10.02
CA LEU A 65 0.75 -21.48 11.18
C LEU A 65 1.93 -22.11 11.90
N GLN A 66 1.97 -23.44 11.99
CA GLN A 66 3.09 -24.17 12.61
C GLN A 66 4.42 -23.87 11.90
N GLY A 67 4.46 -23.95 10.58
CA GLY A 67 5.67 -23.65 9.81
C GLY A 67 6.14 -22.19 9.99
N ILE A 68 5.20 -21.24 10.03
CA ILE A 68 5.51 -19.82 10.24
C ILE A 68 6.06 -19.58 11.67
N ARG A 69 5.42 -20.18 12.67
CA ARG A 69 5.87 -20.12 14.07
C ARG A 69 7.29 -20.64 14.20
N ASP A 70 7.58 -21.82 13.65
CA ASP A 70 8.89 -22.46 13.76
C ASP A 70 9.97 -21.63 13.08
N ALA A 71 9.68 -21.04 11.91
CA ALA A 71 10.59 -20.13 11.21
C ALA A 71 10.88 -18.84 12.02
N LYS A 72 9.88 -18.29 12.73
CA LYS A 72 10.05 -17.13 13.60
C LYS A 72 10.90 -17.45 14.82
N LEU A 73 10.60 -18.55 15.50
CA LEU A 73 11.36 -19.01 16.68
C LEU A 73 12.79 -19.43 16.35
N ALA A 74 13.06 -19.88 15.11
CA ALA A 74 14.43 -20.14 14.65
C ALA A 74 15.29 -18.87 14.55
N LYS A 75 14.69 -17.73 14.17
CA LYS A 75 15.39 -16.42 14.08
C LYS A 75 15.43 -15.68 15.42
N LEU A 76 14.34 -15.76 16.17
CA LEU A 76 14.17 -15.09 17.46
C LEU A 76 13.68 -16.11 18.50
N PRO A 77 14.60 -16.89 19.09
CA PRO A 77 14.26 -17.90 20.09
C PRO A 77 13.55 -17.27 21.28
N ALA A 78 12.61 -17.98 21.91
CA ALA A 78 11.90 -17.47 23.09
C ALA A 78 12.85 -16.99 24.20
N THR A 79 14.01 -17.63 24.36
CA THR A 79 15.04 -17.26 25.35
C THR A 79 15.71 -15.91 25.08
N SER A 80 15.52 -15.31 23.90
CA SER A 80 16.00 -13.96 23.60
C SER A 80 15.34 -12.88 24.47
N VAL A 81 14.11 -13.13 24.94
CA VAL A 81 13.38 -12.23 25.86
C VAL A 81 14.15 -11.94 27.15
N TYR A 82 15.05 -12.84 27.56
CA TYR A 82 15.86 -12.66 28.79
C TYR A 82 17.13 -11.83 28.57
N LYS A 83 17.57 -11.63 27.33
CA LYS A 83 18.88 -11.03 27.04
C LYS A 83 18.84 -9.51 27.02
N SER A 84 17.79 -8.96 26.41
CA SER A 84 17.60 -7.53 26.24
C SER A 84 16.12 -7.24 26.00
N PRO A 85 15.63 -6.05 26.39
CA PRO A 85 14.32 -5.57 25.96
C PRO A 85 14.17 -5.70 24.44
N SER A 86 13.03 -6.22 24.01
CA SER A 86 12.70 -6.44 22.60
C SER A 86 11.19 -6.42 22.43
N THR A 87 10.73 -6.37 21.17
CA THR A 87 9.30 -6.42 20.84
C THR A 87 8.58 -7.67 21.40
N LEU A 88 9.31 -8.72 21.80
CA LEU A 88 8.73 -9.87 22.50
C LEU A 88 8.14 -9.51 23.87
N CYS A 89 8.69 -8.52 24.56
CA CYS A 89 8.16 -8.07 25.86
C CYS A 89 6.72 -7.49 25.70
N HIS A 90 6.32 -7.07 24.50
CA HIS A 90 4.95 -6.62 24.20
C HIS A 90 3.93 -7.78 24.11
N SER A 91 4.40 -9.02 23.97
CA SER A 91 3.58 -10.22 23.75
C SER A 91 3.97 -11.40 24.65
N LEU A 92 4.28 -11.16 25.93
CA LEU A 92 4.72 -12.23 26.86
C LEU A 92 3.66 -13.33 27.04
N GLU A 93 2.38 -13.01 26.88
CA GLU A 93 1.27 -13.97 26.91
C GLU A 93 1.41 -15.08 25.84
N ALA A 94 2.13 -14.80 24.75
CA ALA A 94 2.43 -15.79 23.71
C ALA A 94 3.41 -16.87 24.20
N PHE A 95 4.08 -16.66 25.32
CA PHE A 95 5.13 -17.53 25.86
C PHE A 95 4.75 -18.21 27.18
N ILE A 96 3.48 -18.13 27.60
CA ILE A 96 2.98 -18.85 28.77
C ILE A 96 3.30 -20.34 28.66
N GLY A 97 3.98 -20.89 29.68
CA GLY A 97 4.43 -22.29 29.70
C GLY A 97 5.71 -22.58 28.91
N HIS A 98 6.30 -21.57 28.26
CA HIS A 98 7.52 -21.70 27.46
C HIS A 98 8.71 -20.90 28.02
N ILE A 99 8.45 -19.91 28.87
CA ILE A 99 9.46 -19.08 29.52
C ILE A 99 9.28 -19.03 31.04
N ASP A 100 10.34 -18.63 31.72
CA ASP A 100 10.40 -18.33 33.14
C ASP A 100 10.09 -16.85 33.34
N PHE A 101 8.89 -16.56 33.83
CA PHE A 101 8.40 -15.19 34.00
C PHE A 101 9.11 -14.43 35.12
N ASP A 102 9.82 -15.10 36.02
CA ASP A 102 10.65 -14.42 37.03
C ASP A 102 11.87 -13.72 36.39
N LYS A 103 12.29 -14.18 35.20
CA LYS A 103 13.44 -13.64 34.47
C LYS A 103 13.10 -12.49 33.53
N VAL A 104 11.82 -12.16 33.35
CA VAL A 104 11.40 -11.06 32.47
C VAL A 104 11.06 -9.77 33.21
N ARG A 105 11.29 -9.70 34.53
CA ARG A 105 11.13 -8.44 35.30
C ARG A 105 11.94 -7.27 34.72
N GLY A 106 13.08 -7.56 34.08
CA GLY A 106 13.88 -6.56 33.37
C GLY A 106 13.25 -5.98 32.11
N CYS A 107 12.15 -6.55 31.59
CA CYS A 107 11.35 -5.96 30.51
C CYS A 107 10.43 -4.83 31.02
N ARG A 108 10.26 -4.67 32.34
CA ARG A 108 9.30 -3.72 32.91
C ARG A 108 9.77 -2.28 32.68
N GLU A 109 8.90 -1.47 32.08
CA GLU A 109 9.14 -0.05 31.86
C GLU A 109 8.88 0.77 33.13
N ALA A 110 9.30 2.03 33.11
CA ALA A 110 9.17 2.95 34.25
C ALA A 110 7.71 3.14 34.71
N ASN A 111 6.75 3.06 33.78
CA ASN A 111 5.31 3.14 34.07
C ASN A 111 4.71 1.85 34.64
N GLY A 112 5.52 0.80 34.87
CA GLY A 112 5.08 -0.50 35.37
C GLY A 112 4.68 -1.51 34.29
N SER A 113 4.56 -1.09 33.04
CA SER A 113 4.10 -1.95 31.95
C SER A 113 5.18 -2.93 31.47
N MET A 114 4.74 -4.03 30.86
CA MET A 114 5.56 -4.83 29.96
C MET A 114 5.43 -4.26 28.54
N MET A 115 6.30 -3.31 28.20
CA MET A 115 6.36 -2.63 26.89
C MET A 115 5.01 -2.05 26.45
N GLY A 116 4.31 -1.33 27.33
CA GLY A 116 3.02 -0.70 27.04
C GLY A 116 1.87 -1.66 26.71
N SER A 117 1.97 -2.96 27.05
CA SER A 117 0.97 -3.97 26.72
C SER A 117 0.18 -4.43 27.95
N PRO A 118 -1.15 -4.15 28.04
CA PRO A 118 -1.97 -4.66 29.14
C PRO A 118 -2.04 -6.19 29.19
N SER A 119 -2.16 -6.88 28.05
CA SER A 119 -2.20 -8.35 27.99
C SER A 119 -0.88 -8.98 28.46
N SER A 120 0.26 -8.43 28.04
CA SER A 120 1.59 -8.90 28.43
C SER A 120 1.85 -8.65 29.91
N THR A 121 1.45 -7.48 30.42
CA THR A 121 1.60 -7.13 31.84
C THR A 121 0.74 -8.02 32.74
N ALA A 122 -0.49 -8.33 32.32
CA ALA A 122 -1.33 -9.29 33.02
C ALA A 122 -0.72 -10.70 33.03
N ALA A 123 -0.20 -11.17 31.89
CA ALA A 123 0.48 -12.46 31.81
C ALA A 123 1.72 -12.51 32.72
N TYR A 124 2.48 -11.42 32.81
CA TYR A 124 3.58 -11.31 33.76
C TYR A 124 3.13 -11.49 35.21
N LEU A 125 2.15 -10.73 35.67
CA LEU A 125 1.64 -10.84 37.05
C LEU A 125 1.05 -12.21 37.36
N MET A 126 0.41 -12.86 36.39
CA MET A 126 -0.22 -14.16 36.57
C MET A 126 0.79 -15.31 36.67
N HIS A 127 2.00 -15.15 36.11
CA HIS A 127 2.97 -16.23 35.95
C HIS A 127 4.31 -16.00 36.66
N ALA A 128 4.59 -14.78 37.15
CA ALA A 128 5.69 -14.51 38.06
C ALA A 128 5.39 -15.09 39.45
N THR A 129 6.43 -15.54 40.16
CA THR A 129 6.32 -16.06 41.52
C THR A 129 6.21 -14.96 42.57
N ALA A 130 6.75 -13.78 42.25
CA ALA A 130 6.62 -12.58 43.07
C ALA A 130 5.67 -11.57 42.41
N TRP A 131 4.74 -11.02 43.19
CA TRP A 131 3.87 -9.94 42.75
C TRP A 131 4.68 -8.65 42.56
N ASP A 132 4.37 -7.88 41.52
CA ASP A 132 5.02 -6.61 41.20
C ASP A 132 3.97 -5.50 41.26
N ASP A 133 4.03 -4.68 42.33
CA ASP A 133 3.03 -3.66 42.63
C ASP A 133 2.99 -2.56 41.54
N GLU A 134 4.12 -2.28 40.87
CA GLU A 134 4.17 -1.30 39.79
C GLU A 134 3.44 -1.81 38.54
N ALA A 135 3.61 -3.09 38.19
CA ALA A 135 2.85 -3.71 37.10
C ALA A 135 1.35 -3.79 37.40
N GLU A 136 0.95 -4.02 38.65
CA GLU A 136 -0.45 -3.93 39.04
C GLU A 136 -0.99 -2.50 38.95
N SER A 137 -0.20 -1.51 39.41
CA SER A 137 -0.55 -0.09 39.31
C SER A 137 -0.81 0.32 37.86
N TYR A 138 0.06 -0.10 36.94
CA TYR A 138 -0.14 0.12 35.52
C TYR A 138 -1.51 -0.40 35.02
N LEU A 139 -1.89 -1.63 35.36
CA LEU A 139 -3.19 -2.18 34.94
C LEU A 139 -4.38 -1.43 35.55
N LYS A 140 -4.24 -0.94 36.79
CA LYS A 140 -5.25 -0.09 37.44
C LYS A 140 -5.39 1.25 36.73
N ASP A 141 -4.28 1.86 36.33
CA ASP A 141 -4.26 3.12 35.60
C ASP A 141 -4.88 2.95 34.20
N VAL A 142 -4.54 1.86 33.50
CA VAL A 142 -5.17 1.50 32.24
C VAL A 142 -6.68 1.40 32.44
N TYR A 143 -7.16 0.60 33.39
CA TYR A 143 -8.59 0.43 33.67
C TYR A 143 -9.29 1.75 34.04
N ALA A 144 -8.65 2.60 34.87
CA ALA A 144 -9.19 3.89 35.28
C ALA A 144 -9.30 4.89 34.11
N SER A 145 -8.47 4.74 33.07
CA SER A 145 -8.50 5.60 31.88
C SER A 145 -9.56 5.21 30.83
N GLN A 146 -10.26 4.09 31.00
CA GLN A 146 -11.21 3.57 30.00
C GLN A 146 -12.62 4.14 30.15
N LYS A 147 -13.38 4.03 29.05
CA LYS A 147 -14.82 4.32 29.05
C LYS A 147 -15.56 3.31 29.95
N ALA A 148 -16.81 3.64 30.31
CA ALA A 148 -17.62 2.85 31.23
C ALA A 148 -18.02 1.43 30.74
N ASP A 149 -17.55 1.00 29.56
CA ASP A 149 -17.85 -0.31 28.97
C ASP A 149 -16.90 -1.43 29.45
N GLY A 150 -15.81 -1.08 30.16
CA GLY A 150 -14.85 -2.04 30.70
C GLY A 150 -13.90 -2.64 29.65
N GLY A 151 -13.88 -2.12 28.42
CA GLY A 151 -12.89 -2.49 27.41
C GLY A 151 -11.48 -2.05 27.81
N ILE A 152 -10.45 -2.78 27.37
CA ILE A 152 -9.03 -2.47 27.63
C ILE A 152 -8.31 -2.41 26.28
N PRO A 153 -7.49 -1.37 26.00
CA PRO A 153 -6.77 -1.25 24.75
C PRO A 153 -5.67 -2.31 24.64
N CYS A 154 -5.25 -2.61 23.40
CA CYS A 154 -4.19 -3.58 23.15
C CYS A 154 -2.79 -3.03 23.46
N ALA A 155 -2.64 -1.70 23.44
CA ALA A 155 -1.45 -0.95 23.86
C ALA A 155 -1.87 0.32 24.64
N TRP A 156 -1.14 0.65 25.71
CA TRP A 156 -1.30 1.87 26.47
C TRP A 156 -0.01 2.21 27.23
N PRO A 157 0.43 3.47 27.28
CA PRO A 157 -0.25 4.63 26.69
C PRO A 157 0.22 4.90 25.24
N THR A 158 -0.61 5.61 24.46
CA THR A 158 -0.41 5.82 22.99
C THR A 158 -0.21 7.29 22.60
N GLN A 159 0.01 8.21 23.56
CA GLN A 159 -0.06 9.64 23.25
C GLN A 159 1.07 10.15 22.37
N ILE A 160 2.27 9.53 22.38
CA ILE A 160 3.37 9.94 21.48
C ILE A 160 2.94 9.77 20.03
N PHE A 161 2.45 8.57 19.69
CA PHE A 161 1.87 8.23 18.39
C PHE A 161 0.72 9.20 18.03
N GLU A 162 -0.27 9.36 18.92
CA GLU A 162 -1.43 10.21 18.65
C GLU A 162 -1.04 11.67 18.41
N VAL A 163 -0.21 12.25 19.28
CA VAL A 163 0.21 13.66 19.19
C VAL A 163 1.06 13.88 17.95
N ALA A 164 2.04 13.01 17.66
CA ALA A 164 2.88 13.15 16.48
C ALA A 164 2.08 13.04 15.18
N TRP A 165 1.11 12.13 15.10
CA TRP A 165 0.24 12.01 13.94
C TRP A 165 -0.71 13.20 13.78
N VAL A 166 -1.36 13.65 14.85
CA VAL A 166 -2.26 14.83 14.82
C VAL A 166 -1.50 16.07 14.36
N VAL A 167 -0.34 16.34 14.95
CA VAL A 167 0.46 17.53 14.64
C VAL A 167 0.89 17.52 13.18
N THR A 168 1.47 16.42 12.71
CA THR A 168 1.96 16.33 11.32
C THR A 168 0.82 16.42 10.31
N THR A 169 -0.29 15.71 10.56
CA THR A 169 -1.46 15.69 9.67
C THR A 169 -2.11 17.07 9.52
N LEU A 170 -2.37 17.76 10.64
CA LEU A 170 -3.00 19.07 10.62
C LEU A 170 -2.07 20.14 10.02
N ALA A 171 -0.77 20.09 10.35
CA ALA A 171 0.20 21.04 9.81
C ALA A 171 0.39 20.90 8.29
N GLU A 172 0.44 19.66 7.78
CA GLU A 172 0.52 19.40 6.33
C GLU A 172 -0.70 19.92 5.57
N ALA A 173 -1.87 19.92 6.22
CA ALA A 173 -3.10 20.53 5.70
C ALA A 173 -3.15 22.07 5.86
N GLY A 174 -2.13 22.69 6.46
CA GLY A 174 -2.04 24.14 6.65
C GLY A 174 -2.83 24.67 7.86
N VAL A 175 -3.22 23.80 8.80
CA VAL A 175 -3.89 24.21 10.04
C VAL A 175 -2.84 24.82 10.99
N PRO A 176 -3.00 26.08 11.43
CA PRO A 176 -2.03 26.73 12.30
C PRO A 176 -2.16 26.27 13.76
N PHE A 177 -1.03 26.18 14.46
CA PHE A 177 -0.99 25.89 15.89
C PHE A 177 -0.80 27.17 16.71
N GLY A 178 -1.52 27.28 17.82
CA GLY A 178 -1.33 28.35 18.79
C GLY A 178 -0.02 28.19 19.56
N LYS A 179 0.55 29.30 20.06
CA LYS A 179 1.87 29.31 20.71
C LYS A 179 1.89 28.50 21.99
N THR A 180 0.80 28.52 22.76
CA THR A 180 0.67 27.82 24.04
C THR A 180 0.64 26.32 23.80
N GLU A 181 -0.23 25.88 22.89
CA GLU A 181 -0.39 24.48 22.49
C GLU A 181 0.92 23.92 21.92
N SER A 182 1.56 24.70 21.03
CA SER A 182 2.88 24.34 20.47
C SER A 182 3.92 24.12 21.56
N SER A 183 3.96 24.97 22.58
CA SER A 183 4.96 24.87 23.65
C SER A 183 4.75 23.62 24.51
N THR A 184 3.50 23.28 24.82
CA THR A 184 3.15 22.06 25.57
C THR A 184 3.48 20.80 24.78
N ILE A 185 3.10 20.77 23.49
CA ILE A 185 3.37 19.64 22.60
C ILE A 185 4.88 19.43 22.41
N VAL A 186 5.63 20.52 22.20
CA VAL A 186 7.09 20.47 22.10
C VAL A 186 7.70 19.86 23.35
N ALA A 187 7.33 20.34 24.54
CA ALA A 187 7.89 19.82 25.79
C ALA A 187 7.64 18.30 25.92
N PHE A 188 6.43 17.85 25.61
CA PHE A 188 6.06 16.44 25.65
C PHE A 188 6.85 15.57 24.65
N LEU A 189 6.96 16.01 23.38
CA LEU A 189 7.67 15.26 22.35
C LEU A 189 9.20 15.30 22.52
N GLU A 190 9.77 16.39 23.03
CA GLU A 190 11.19 16.49 23.37
C GLU A 190 11.56 15.52 24.49
N GLU A 191 10.72 15.44 25.53
CA GLU A 191 10.87 14.46 26.61
C GLU A 191 10.82 13.03 26.06
N ALA A 192 9.83 12.70 25.23
CA ALA A 192 9.70 11.37 24.61
C ALA A 192 10.94 10.95 23.80
N LEU A 193 11.51 11.87 23.02
CA LEU A 193 12.65 11.59 22.15
C LEU A 193 13.99 11.50 22.92
N THR A 194 14.04 12.10 24.12
CA THR A 194 15.25 12.13 24.98
C THR A 194 15.14 11.23 26.22
N ALA A 195 14.00 10.57 26.41
CA ALA A 195 13.74 9.66 27.50
C ALA A 195 14.74 8.49 27.52
N ASP A 196 14.86 7.87 28.70
CA ASP A 196 15.79 6.77 28.96
C ASP A 196 15.60 5.62 27.94
N PRO A 197 16.68 5.07 27.36
CA PRO A 197 16.66 3.93 26.42
C PRO A 197 15.96 2.64 26.91
N SER A 198 15.39 2.64 28.12
CA SER A 198 14.50 1.59 28.63
C SER A 198 13.24 1.34 27.77
N THR A 199 12.71 2.34 27.05
CA THR A 199 11.61 2.17 26.10
C THR A 199 12.18 1.82 24.73
N LEU A 200 11.64 0.79 24.06
CA LEU A 200 12.17 0.35 22.77
C LEU A 200 11.66 1.27 21.63
N PRO A 201 12.52 2.10 21.00
CA PRO A 201 12.08 3.00 19.95
C PRO A 201 11.84 2.25 18.64
N ASP A 202 10.97 2.81 17.79
CA ASP A 202 10.79 2.41 16.40
C ASP A 202 10.99 3.57 15.42
N ALA A 203 11.23 3.23 14.16
CA ALA A 203 11.49 4.22 13.13
C ALA A 203 10.28 5.08 12.76
N ASP A 204 9.05 4.58 12.93
CA ASP A 204 7.82 5.23 12.51
C ASP A 204 7.48 6.40 13.46
N ASP A 205 7.34 6.10 14.75
CA ASP A 205 7.08 7.10 15.81
C ASP A 205 8.25 8.09 15.93
N THR A 206 9.49 7.60 15.82
CA THR A 206 10.67 8.48 15.85
C THR A 206 10.65 9.46 14.67
N ALA A 207 10.36 9.00 13.46
CA ALA A 207 10.30 9.86 12.28
C ALA A 207 9.19 10.89 12.39
N LYS A 208 7.97 10.48 12.76
CA LYS A 208 6.82 11.39 12.94
C LYS A 208 7.03 12.40 14.07
N THR A 209 7.64 11.98 15.18
CA THR A 209 8.00 12.87 16.29
C THR A 209 9.01 13.94 15.85
N ILE A 210 10.06 13.56 15.11
CA ILE A 210 11.05 14.51 14.57
C ILE A 210 10.40 15.49 13.59
N ILE A 211 9.45 15.04 12.74
CA ILE A 211 8.70 15.91 11.83
C ILE A 211 7.86 16.91 12.65
N ALA A 212 7.07 16.43 13.62
CA ALA A 212 6.22 17.26 14.46
C ALA A 212 7.01 18.34 15.20
N LEU A 213 8.13 17.97 15.84
CA LEU A 213 9.03 18.91 16.53
C LEU A 213 9.55 19.98 15.57
N ARG A 214 9.94 19.60 14.35
CA ARG A 214 10.44 20.55 13.35
C ARG A 214 9.37 21.54 12.90
N ILE A 215 8.15 21.07 12.67
CA ILE A 215 6.99 21.93 12.35
C ILE A 215 6.77 22.97 13.46
N LEU A 216 6.97 22.56 14.71
CA LEU A 216 6.83 23.42 15.88
C LEU A 216 8.11 24.22 16.21
N GLY A 217 9.09 24.25 15.30
CA GLY A 217 10.28 25.10 15.39
C GLY A 217 11.45 24.50 16.18
N LYS A 218 11.46 23.19 16.43
CA LYS A 218 12.54 22.48 17.12
C LYS A 218 13.26 21.49 16.21
N ALA A 219 14.56 21.69 16.03
CA ALA A 219 15.39 20.81 15.22
C ALA A 219 16.01 19.69 16.07
N PHE A 220 15.89 18.46 15.59
CA PHE A 220 16.56 17.27 16.14
C PHE A 220 17.37 16.57 15.04
N SER A 221 18.47 15.92 15.43
CA SER A 221 19.28 15.10 14.53
C SER A 221 18.53 13.82 14.17
N VAL A 222 18.60 13.44 12.88
CA VAL A 222 18.10 12.16 12.38
C VAL A 222 19.17 11.06 12.42
N ASP A 223 20.41 11.37 12.81
CA ASP A 223 21.50 10.39 12.81
C ASP A 223 21.23 9.20 13.75
N PRO A 224 20.61 9.35 14.93
CA PRO A 224 20.22 8.21 15.76
C PRO A 224 19.19 7.29 15.09
N LEU A 225 18.18 7.88 14.41
CA LEU A 225 17.18 7.15 13.63
C LEU A 225 17.87 6.33 12.52
N ILE A 226 18.76 6.97 11.77
CA ILE A 226 19.48 6.31 10.67
C ILE A 226 20.38 5.20 11.21
N LYS A 227 21.19 5.50 12.22
CA LYS A 227 22.13 4.53 12.82
C LYS A 227 21.42 3.31 13.37
N ALA A 228 20.24 3.49 13.96
CA ALA A 228 19.42 2.37 14.42
C ALA A 228 18.85 1.63 13.21
N PHE A 229 18.03 2.28 12.39
CA PHE A 229 17.07 1.57 11.56
C PHE A 229 17.45 1.39 10.09
N GLU A 230 18.56 1.96 9.62
CA GLU A 230 19.02 1.79 8.23
C GLU A 230 19.53 0.35 7.98
N ALA A 231 18.90 -0.36 7.05
CA ALA A 231 19.35 -1.64 6.51
C ALA A 231 20.00 -1.46 5.12
N SER A 232 20.39 -2.56 4.49
CA SER A 232 21.06 -2.57 3.18
C SER A 232 20.24 -1.87 2.08
N ASP A 233 18.96 -2.17 2.01
CA ASP A 233 18.05 -1.83 0.91
C ASP A 233 16.81 -1.04 1.38
N HIS A 234 16.58 -0.93 2.68
CA HIS A 234 15.42 -0.24 3.25
C HIS A 234 15.67 0.27 4.68
N PHE A 235 14.67 0.90 5.28
CA PHE A 235 14.63 1.22 6.72
C PHE A 235 13.71 0.25 7.46
N MET A 236 14.20 -0.33 8.55
CA MET A 236 13.42 -1.22 9.41
C MET A 236 12.49 -0.41 10.32
N THR A 237 11.34 -0.95 10.69
CA THR A 237 10.50 -0.37 11.76
C THR A 237 11.11 -0.62 13.12
N TYR A 238 11.38 -1.89 13.42
CA TYR A 238 12.06 -2.37 14.61
C TYR A 238 13.27 -3.24 14.21
N GLN A 239 14.27 -3.30 15.10
CA GLN A 239 15.38 -4.25 14.93
C GLN A 239 14.86 -5.69 14.88
N GLY A 240 15.31 -6.46 13.89
CA GLY A 240 14.96 -7.87 13.75
C GLY A 240 13.52 -8.13 13.27
N GLU A 241 12.86 -7.14 12.65
CA GLU A 241 11.54 -7.36 12.05
C GLU A 241 11.57 -8.40 10.91
N ARG A 242 10.50 -9.18 10.76
CA ARG A 242 10.39 -10.21 9.71
C ARG A 242 10.03 -9.60 8.35
N ASN A 243 8.95 -8.83 8.34
CA ASN A 243 8.43 -8.14 7.17
C ASN A 243 8.83 -6.65 7.28
N PRO A 244 8.97 -5.89 6.20
CA PRO A 244 9.08 -4.43 6.26
C PRO A 244 7.70 -3.76 6.37
N SER A 245 7.55 -2.67 7.15
CA SER A 245 6.37 -1.77 7.06
C SER A 245 6.52 -0.79 5.89
N PHE A 246 5.46 -0.60 5.10
CA PHE A 246 5.42 0.41 4.04
C PHE A 246 5.24 1.84 4.62
N SER A 247 4.24 2.06 5.47
CA SER A 247 3.97 3.35 6.11
C SER A 247 5.17 3.93 6.86
N ALA A 248 5.88 3.10 7.64
CA ALA A 248 7.05 3.54 8.40
C ALA A 248 8.14 4.11 7.49
N LYS A 249 8.32 3.52 6.29
CA LYS A 249 9.31 4.00 5.31
C LYS A 249 8.87 5.29 4.63
N CYS A 250 7.57 5.45 4.38
CA CYS A 250 7.03 6.74 3.93
C CYS A 250 7.28 7.84 4.97
N ASN A 251 7.13 7.54 6.26
CA ASN A 251 7.37 8.50 7.34
C ASN A 251 8.85 8.82 7.53
N VAL A 252 9.74 7.82 7.45
CA VAL A 252 11.20 8.05 7.41
C VAL A 252 11.60 8.91 6.20
N LEU A 253 11.10 8.61 5.00
CA LEU A 253 11.34 9.41 3.81
C LEU A 253 10.88 10.86 4.02
N THR A 254 9.65 11.05 4.52
CA THR A 254 9.10 12.39 4.81
C THR A 254 9.95 13.13 5.84
N CYS A 255 10.47 12.44 6.86
CA CYS A 255 11.34 13.02 7.87
C CYS A 255 12.65 13.53 7.26
N LEU A 256 13.31 12.72 6.42
CA LEU A 256 14.55 13.10 5.73
C LEU A 256 14.33 14.27 4.76
N LEU A 257 13.21 14.27 4.04
CA LEU A 257 12.84 15.36 3.13
C LEU A 257 12.47 16.66 3.87
N SER A 258 12.03 16.57 5.12
CA SER A 258 11.65 17.72 5.94
C SER A 258 12.85 18.46 6.53
N LEU A 259 14.06 17.91 6.46
CA LEU A 259 15.28 18.53 6.99
C LEU A 259 15.61 19.84 6.25
N GLU A 260 16.37 20.73 6.89
CA GLU A 260 16.86 21.97 6.27
C GLU A 260 17.84 21.69 5.13
N ASN A 261 18.69 20.66 5.28
CA ASN A 261 19.67 20.25 4.27
C ASN A 261 19.47 18.75 3.91
N PRO A 262 18.38 18.40 3.20
CA PRO A 262 18.06 17.01 2.90
C PRO A 262 19.10 16.35 1.97
N LYS A 263 19.86 17.16 1.21
CA LYS A 263 20.94 16.69 0.33
C LYS A 263 22.01 15.86 1.04
N GLN A 264 22.29 16.13 2.32
CA GLN A 264 23.24 15.33 3.11
C GLN A 264 22.83 13.85 3.19
N TYR A 265 21.52 13.58 3.10
CA TYR A 265 20.93 12.25 3.24
C TYR A 265 20.45 11.69 1.89
N SER A 266 21.08 12.13 0.78
CA SER A 266 20.67 11.75 -0.58
C SER A 266 20.63 10.24 -0.80
N SER A 267 21.61 9.50 -0.28
CA SER A 267 21.63 8.04 -0.35
C SER A 267 20.44 7.40 0.37
N GLN A 268 20.11 7.88 1.56
CA GLN A 268 19.00 7.38 2.38
C GLN A 268 17.64 7.71 1.73
N ILE A 269 17.49 8.92 1.19
CA ILE A 269 16.31 9.34 0.45
C ILE A 269 16.11 8.46 -0.79
N SER A 270 17.16 8.26 -1.60
CA SER A 270 17.09 7.42 -2.80
C SER A 270 16.77 5.96 -2.45
N LYS A 271 17.37 5.43 -1.37
CA LYS A 271 17.08 4.09 -0.85
C LYS A 271 15.61 3.92 -0.46
N ALA A 272 15.10 4.82 0.40
CA ALA A 272 13.71 4.75 0.85
C ALA A 272 12.72 4.89 -0.33
N LEU A 273 12.98 5.83 -1.25
CA LEU A 273 12.15 6.06 -2.43
C LEU A 273 12.16 4.86 -3.39
N THR A 274 13.33 4.25 -3.61
CA THR A 274 13.47 3.04 -4.45
C THR A 274 12.67 1.90 -3.87
N PHE A 275 12.77 1.67 -2.57
CA PHE A 275 12.04 0.60 -1.90
C PHE A 275 10.52 0.76 -2.05
N ILE A 276 9.96 1.91 -1.68
CA ILE A 276 8.51 2.12 -1.70
C ILE A 276 7.96 2.10 -3.14
N CYS A 277 8.70 2.63 -4.12
CA CYS A 277 8.26 2.60 -5.52
C CYS A 277 8.26 1.17 -6.09
N ASN A 278 9.32 0.39 -5.83
CA ASN A 278 9.39 -1.00 -6.30
C ASN A 278 8.24 -1.83 -5.71
N GLN A 279 7.97 -1.67 -4.42
CA GLN A 279 6.88 -2.41 -3.77
C GLN A 279 5.51 -1.99 -4.32
N ALA A 280 5.26 -0.69 -4.51
CA ALA A 280 4.01 -0.20 -5.09
C ALA A 280 3.78 -0.69 -6.54
N LEU A 281 4.83 -0.72 -7.36
CA LEU A 281 4.75 -1.19 -8.76
C LEU A 281 4.44 -2.69 -8.89
N THR A 282 4.87 -3.50 -7.93
CA THR A 282 4.57 -4.95 -7.93
C THR A 282 3.13 -5.27 -7.50
N ALA A 283 2.31 -4.25 -7.19
CA ALA A 283 0.93 -4.36 -6.72
C ALA A 283 0.74 -5.25 -5.47
N ASN A 284 1.82 -5.53 -4.74
CA ASN A 284 1.85 -6.35 -3.52
C ASN A 284 2.43 -5.53 -2.36
N VAL A 285 1.78 -4.41 -2.05
CA VAL A 285 2.15 -3.60 -0.89
C VAL A 285 1.85 -4.38 0.37
N VAL A 286 2.89 -4.59 1.18
CA VAL A 286 2.80 -5.21 2.49
C VAL A 286 2.74 -4.07 3.50
N GLU A 287 1.52 -3.76 3.94
CA GLU A 287 1.25 -2.83 5.04
C GLU A 287 0.93 -3.63 6.30
N LYS A 288 1.50 -3.20 7.43
CA LYS A 288 1.46 -3.91 8.71
C LYS A 288 0.58 -3.24 9.74
N TRP A 289 0.48 -1.92 9.67
CA TRP A 289 -0.07 -1.11 10.75
C TRP A 289 -1.48 -0.61 10.43
N HIS A 290 -1.94 -0.82 9.19
CA HIS A 290 -3.23 -0.34 8.74
C HIS A 290 -3.85 -1.28 7.68
N LEU A 291 -5.14 -1.60 7.82
CA LEU A 291 -5.87 -2.51 6.92
C LEU A 291 -6.20 -1.88 5.58
N HIS A 292 -6.45 -0.57 5.57
CA HIS A 292 -6.90 0.12 4.37
C HIS A 292 -5.74 0.67 3.55
N GLU A 293 -5.73 0.37 2.26
CA GLU A 293 -4.65 0.77 1.35
C GLU A 293 -4.54 2.27 1.11
N LEU A 294 -5.66 2.99 1.19
CA LEU A 294 -5.67 4.46 1.06
C LEU A 294 -4.75 5.13 2.10
N TYR A 295 -4.50 4.50 3.24
CA TYR A 295 -3.59 5.03 4.25
C TYR A 295 -2.15 5.12 3.72
N TRP A 296 -1.60 4.03 3.19
CA TRP A 296 -0.24 4.06 2.66
C TRP A 296 -0.17 4.84 1.33
N MET A 297 -1.25 4.85 0.53
CA MET A 297 -1.31 5.66 -0.69
C MET A 297 -1.25 7.16 -0.38
N MET A 298 -1.92 7.60 0.68
CA MET A 298 -1.86 8.96 1.19
C MET A 298 -0.44 9.32 1.59
N LEU A 299 0.19 8.53 2.47
CA LEU A 299 1.55 8.78 2.96
C LEU A 299 2.58 8.82 1.83
N LEU A 300 2.47 7.89 0.87
CA LEU A 300 3.31 7.85 -0.33
C LEU A 300 3.15 9.12 -1.16
N SER A 301 1.91 9.52 -1.42
CA SER A 301 1.60 10.70 -2.24
C SER A 301 2.09 11.99 -1.57
N GLN A 302 1.93 12.11 -0.26
CA GLN A 302 2.45 13.23 0.54
C GLN A 302 3.98 13.29 0.50
N ALA A 303 4.66 12.15 0.74
CA ALA A 303 6.12 12.06 0.66
C ALA A 303 6.65 12.41 -0.73
N CYS A 304 6.01 11.92 -1.79
CA CYS A 304 6.35 12.27 -3.17
C CYS A 304 6.10 13.75 -3.46
N SER A 305 4.98 14.33 -3.02
CA SER A 305 4.71 15.77 -3.17
C SER A 305 5.82 16.59 -2.52
N LEU A 306 6.23 16.25 -1.29
CA LEU A 306 7.31 16.92 -0.60
C LEU A 306 8.66 16.76 -1.34
N PHE A 307 8.94 15.56 -1.87
CA PHE A 307 10.13 15.32 -2.68
C PHE A 307 10.20 16.22 -3.92
N TYR A 308 9.10 16.37 -4.65
CA TYR A 308 9.00 17.29 -5.78
C TYR A 308 9.16 18.75 -5.37
N ASP A 309 8.60 19.15 -4.24
CA ASP A 309 8.77 20.51 -3.70
C ASP A 309 10.25 20.78 -3.35
N ARG A 310 10.95 19.83 -2.72
CA ARG A 310 12.39 19.94 -2.43
C ARG A 310 13.28 20.01 -3.66
N LEU A 311 12.92 19.30 -4.73
CA LEU A 311 13.61 19.41 -6.02
C LEU A 311 13.42 20.81 -6.64
N ARG A 312 12.20 21.35 -6.59
CA ARG A 312 11.87 22.69 -7.12
C ARG A 312 12.56 23.81 -6.34
N GLU A 313 12.74 23.62 -5.04
CA GLU A 313 13.49 24.52 -4.15
C GLU A 313 15.01 24.46 -4.39
N GLY A 314 15.50 23.45 -5.13
CA GLY A 314 16.93 23.20 -5.31
C GLY A 314 17.61 22.59 -4.06
N ALA A 315 16.82 22.14 -3.08
CA ALA A 315 17.31 21.49 -1.86
C ALA A 315 17.84 20.07 -2.15
N LEU A 316 17.37 19.45 -3.25
CA LEU A 316 17.82 18.15 -3.75
C LEU A 316 18.34 18.27 -5.19
N ARG A 317 19.16 17.30 -5.61
CA ARG A 317 19.69 17.21 -6.97
C ARG A 317 18.96 16.13 -7.76
N GLU A 318 18.88 16.33 -9.08
CA GLU A 318 18.33 15.34 -10.01
C GLU A 318 19.12 14.02 -10.03
N GLU A 319 20.38 14.03 -9.58
CA GLU A 319 21.23 12.84 -9.38
C GLU A 319 20.58 11.81 -8.41
N LEU A 320 19.54 12.18 -7.64
CA LEU A 320 18.77 11.21 -6.85
C LEU A 320 17.98 10.21 -7.69
N PHE A 321 17.73 10.54 -8.96
CA PHE A 321 17.12 9.64 -9.93
C PHE A 321 18.13 8.73 -10.63
N ASP A 322 19.39 8.68 -10.18
CA ASP A 322 20.47 7.96 -10.85
C ASP A 322 20.46 6.42 -10.70
N PRO A 323 19.64 5.79 -9.83
CA PRO A 323 18.98 4.56 -10.25
C PRO A 323 18.01 4.96 -11.36
N LEU A 324 18.46 4.83 -12.63
CA LEU A 324 17.78 5.24 -13.88
C LEU A 324 16.30 4.84 -14.02
N THR A 325 15.72 4.15 -13.05
CA THR A 325 14.32 3.76 -12.99
C THR A 325 13.46 4.71 -12.15
N LEU A 326 13.98 5.45 -11.17
CA LEU A 326 13.16 6.26 -10.25
C LEU A 326 12.41 7.40 -10.97
N LYS A 327 13.03 7.96 -12.01
CA LYS A 327 12.44 9.02 -12.84
C LYS A 327 11.15 8.58 -13.53
N GLU A 328 11.04 7.28 -13.84
CA GLU A 328 9.85 6.67 -14.45
C GLU A 328 8.95 6.02 -13.39
N PHE A 329 9.53 5.41 -12.36
CA PHE A 329 8.82 4.65 -11.34
C PHE A 329 7.96 5.55 -10.46
N VAL A 330 8.48 6.70 -10.02
CA VAL A 330 7.72 7.64 -9.18
C VAL A 330 6.44 8.12 -9.90
N PRO A 331 6.50 8.64 -11.15
CA PRO A 331 5.29 8.99 -11.88
C PRO A 331 4.34 7.80 -12.12
N MET A 332 4.85 6.62 -12.47
CA MET A 332 4.01 5.44 -12.70
C MET A 332 3.23 5.04 -11.45
N VAL A 333 3.88 5.06 -10.29
CA VAL A 333 3.25 4.76 -9.00
C VAL A 333 2.21 5.81 -8.64
N LEU A 334 2.51 7.10 -8.81
CA LEU A 334 1.53 8.16 -8.54
C LEU A 334 0.32 8.09 -9.47
N LEU A 335 0.50 7.71 -10.74
CA LEU A 335 -0.61 7.47 -11.67
C LEU A 335 -1.44 6.25 -11.27
N GLN A 336 -0.81 5.18 -10.80
CA GLN A 336 -1.51 4.00 -10.26
C GLN A 336 -2.36 4.37 -9.04
N VAL A 337 -1.78 5.13 -8.10
CA VAL A 337 -2.50 5.64 -6.92
C VAL A 337 -3.67 6.53 -7.34
N LEU A 338 -3.45 7.43 -8.30
CA LEU A 338 -4.48 8.32 -8.83
C LEU A 338 -5.66 7.53 -9.41
N ILE A 339 -5.38 6.63 -10.36
CA ILE A 339 -6.40 5.81 -11.02
C ILE A 339 -7.20 5.02 -9.98
N LYS A 340 -6.49 4.34 -9.08
CA LYS A 340 -7.11 3.49 -8.07
C LYS A 340 -7.96 4.28 -7.08
N THR A 341 -7.52 5.47 -6.69
CA THR A 341 -8.29 6.35 -5.80
C THR A 341 -9.54 6.87 -6.52
N LEU A 342 -9.44 7.33 -7.76
CA LEU A 342 -10.61 7.80 -8.52
C LEU A 342 -11.64 6.69 -8.76
N GLN A 343 -11.20 5.51 -9.18
CA GLN A 343 -12.08 4.38 -9.50
C GLN A 343 -12.79 3.78 -8.28
N SER A 344 -12.23 3.97 -7.08
CA SER A 344 -12.82 3.45 -5.84
C SER A 344 -13.82 4.42 -5.20
N GLN A 345 -13.99 5.63 -5.75
CA GLN A 345 -14.97 6.58 -5.23
C GLN A 345 -16.40 6.08 -5.49
N ARG A 346 -17.22 6.07 -4.44
CA ARG A 346 -18.63 5.72 -4.54
C ARG A 346 -19.47 6.89 -5.07
N MET A 347 -20.69 6.57 -5.51
CA MET A 347 -21.65 7.57 -6.01
C MET A 347 -22.05 8.63 -4.98
N ASP A 348 -21.96 8.32 -3.68
CA ASP A 348 -22.19 9.26 -2.58
C ASP A 348 -20.98 10.17 -2.28
N GLY A 349 -19.89 10.01 -3.03
CA GLY A 349 -18.64 10.75 -2.88
C GLY A 349 -17.67 10.15 -1.88
N SER A 350 -18.07 9.14 -1.11
CA SER A 350 -17.23 8.51 -0.10
C SER A 350 -16.24 7.51 -0.70
N TRP A 351 -15.25 7.15 0.13
CA TRP A 351 -14.55 5.88 0.03
C TRP A 351 -15.00 5.01 1.19
N ASP A 352 -15.60 3.89 0.83
CA ASP A 352 -16.17 2.90 1.75
C ASP A 352 -17.34 3.33 2.66
N GLY A 353 -17.87 4.53 2.47
CA GLY A 353 -18.89 5.08 3.37
C GLY A 353 -18.33 5.42 4.74
N VAL A 354 -17.00 5.51 4.89
CA VAL A 354 -16.30 5.75 6.14
C VAL A 354 -15.55 7.08 6.06
N CYS A 355 -15.66 7.91 7.12
CA CYS A 355 -15.05 9.24 7.15
C CYS A 355 -13.52 9.18 7.11
N GLU A 356 -12.91 8.29 7.90
CA GLU A 356 -11.45 8.12 7.98
C GLU A 356 -10.83 7.75 6.61
N THR A 357 -11.39 6.78 5.90
CA THR A 357 -10.93 6.37 4.55
C THR A 357 -11.22 7.44 3.49
N THR A 358 -12.36 8.12 3.58
CA THR A 358 -12.68 9.24 2.68
C THR A 358 -11.68 10.39 2.87
N ALA A 359 -11.27 10.66 4.11
CA ALA A 359 -10.23 11.65 4.39
C ALA A 359 -8.87 11.25 3.78
N TYR A 360 -8.47 9.97 3.90
CA TYR A 360 -7.27 9.47 3.23
C TYR A 360 -7.29 9.69 1.72
N ALA A 361 -8.42 9.40 1.06
CA ALA A 361 -8.56 9.61 -0.38
C ALA A 361 -8.48 11.09 -0.78
N VAL A 362 -9.17 11.98 -0.05
CA VAL A 362 -9.12 13.43 -0.32
C VAL A 362 -7.69 13.98 -0.19
N LEU A 363 -6.98 13.57 0.87
CA LEU A 363 -5.59 13.95 1.11
C LEU A 363 -4.65 13.37 0.04
N THR A 364 -4.89 12.13 -0.40
CA THR A 364 -4.17 11.49 -1.50
C THR A 364 -4.31 12.29 -2.79
N LEU A 365 -5.53 12.59 -3.22
CA LEU A 365 -5.80 13.35 -4.46
C LEU A 365 -5.20 14.75 -4.40
N THR A 366 -5.27 15.40 -3.23
CA THR A 366 -4.64 16.71 -3.01
C THR A 366 -3.13 16.64 -3.12
N ALA A 367 -2.47 15.63 -2.54
CA ALA A 367 -1.02 15.47 -2.66
C ALA A 367 -0.58 15.16 -4.10
N VAL A 368 -1.30 14.27 -4.80
CA VAL A 368 -1.02 13.91 -6.20
C VAL A 368 -1.15 15.12 -7.12
N SER A 369 -2.17 15.95 -6.96
CA SER A 369 -2.36 17.14 -7.81
C SER A 369 -1.24 18.20 -7.71
N ARG A 370 -0.39 18.14 -6.68
CA ARG A 370 0.74 19.06 -6.47
C ARG A 370 2.01 18.63 -7.20
N VAL A 371 2.09 17.38 -7.69
CA VAL A 371 3.26 16.86 -8.39
C VAL A 371 3.28 17.29 -9.86
N SER A 372 4.45 17.67 -10.38
CA SER A 372 4.57 18.20 -11.75
C SER A 372 4.71 17.13 -12.83
N CYS A 373 4.82 15.84 -12.46
CA CYS A 373 4.96 14.74 -13.42
C CYS A 373 3.63 14.30 -14.03
N ILE A 374 2.49 14.73 -13.48
CA ILE A 374 1.16 14.51 -14.05
C ILE A 374 0.74 15.81 -14.73
N PRO A 375 0.58 15.84 -16.06
CA PRO A 375 0.15 17.04 -16.77
C PRO A 375 -1.20 17.54 -16.25
N PRO A 376 -1.35 18.85 -15.98
CA PRO A 376 -2.61 19.42 -15.51
C PRO A 376 -3.82 19.08 -16.38
N GLN A 377 -3.61 18.91 -17.69
CA GLN A 377 -4.65 18.68 -18.67
C GLN A 377 -5.20 17.25 -18.66
N LEU A 378 -4.56 16.30 -17.97
CA LEU A 378 -4.93 14.88 -18.05
C LEU A 378 -6.12 14.54 -17.15
N ASN A 379 -6.13 15.03 -15.89
CA ASN A 379 -7.08 14.59 -14.87
C ASN A 379 -7.51 15.66 -13.87
N ASN A 380 -7.14 16.94 -14.04
CA ASN A 380 -7.43 17.95 -13.03
C ASN A 380 -8.92 18.10 -12.73
N ASP A 381 -9.77 18.12 -13.76
CA ASP A 381 -11.22 18.33 -13.56
C ASP A 381 -11.86 17.19 -12.77
N GLU A 382 -11.52 15.93 -13.09
CA GLU A 382 -12.04 14.77 -12.37
C GLU A 382 -11.46 14.66 -10.96
N MET A 383 -10.16 14.94 -10.77
CA MET A 383 -9.57 15.01 -9.43
C MET A 383 -10.25 16.06 -8.56
N ILE A 384 -10.47 17.26 -9.10
CA ILE A 384 -11.16 18.35 -8.41
C ILE A 384 -12.59 17.93 -8.07
N ALA A 385 -13.32 17.33 -9.01
CA ALA A 385 -14.68 16.84 -8.78
C ALA A 385 -14.71 15.74 -7.70
N ALA A 386 -13.78 14.79 -7.73
CA ALA A 386 -13.65 13.73 -6.73
C ALA A 386 -13.33 14.30 -5.34
N ILE A 387 -12.41 15.26 -5.23
CA ILE A 387 -12.12 15.98 -3.99
C ILE A 387 -13.38 16.70 -3.48
N GLN A 388 -14.11 17.40 -4.34
CA GLN A 388 -15.36 18.09 -3.95
C GLN A 388 -16.40 17.12 -3.39
N ARG A 389 -16.64 15.99 -4.08
CA ARG A 389 -17.58 14.96 -3.63
C ARG A 389 -17.16 14.35 -2.30
N GLY A 390 -15.87 14.02 -2.13
CA GLY A 390 -15.34 13.50 -0.87
C GLY A 390 -15.49 14.47 0.29
N LYS A 391 -15.17 15.75 0.07
CA LYS A 391 -15.37 16.80 1.08
C LYS A 391 -16.84 17.03 1.41
N ALA A 392 -17.74 16.97 0.43
CA ALA A 392 -19.17 17.06 0.66
C ALA A 392 -19.69 15.90 1.52
N PHE A 393 -19.22 14.68 1.26
CA PHE A 393 -19.51 13.52 2.12
C PHE A 393 -19.03 13.73 3.55
N LEU A 394 -17.79 14.20 3.74
CA LEU A 394 -17.23 14.46 5.08
C LEU A 394 -18.03 15.52 5.83
N GLU A 395 -18.44 16.61 5.17
CA GLU A 395 -19.25 17.66 5.79
C GLU A 395 -20.63 17.14 6.22
N LEU A 396 -21.29 16.33 5.38
CA LEU A 396 -22.57 15.71 5.70
C LEU A 396 -22.49 14.77 6.91
N HIS A 397 -21.35 14.11 7.11
CA HIS A 397 -21.10 13.14 8.18
C HIS A 397 -20.21 13.69 9.29
N ARG A 398 -20.19 15.01 9.49
CA ARG A 398 -19.32 15.67 10.49
C ARG A 398 -19.49 15.15 11.91
N ALA A 399 -20.69 14.72 12.28
CA ALA A 399 -20.96 14.12 13.59
C ALA A 399 -20.20 12.80 13.83
N SER A 400 -19.76 12.11 12.77
CA SER A 400 -19.07 10.83 12.82
C SER A 400 -17.56 10.92 12.60
N TRP A 401 -16.97 12.12 12.61
CA TRP A 401 -15.52 12.27 12.46
C TRP A 401 -14.74 11.60 13.59
N THR A 402 -15.31 11.55 14.79
CA THR A 402 -14.72 10.88 15.97
C THR A 402 -15.10 9.41 16.06
N ASP A 403 -15.92 8.89 15.13
CA ASP A 403 -16.27 7.46 15.04
C ASP A 403 -15.15 6.72 14.30
N GLY A 404 -13.99 6.61 14.95
CA GLY A 404 -12.83 5.91 14.42
C GLY A 404 -13.18 4.48 14.01
N SER A 405 -12.66 4.05 12.87
CA SER A 405 -12.90 2.70 12.36
C SER A 405 -11.79 1.75 12.81
N TYR A 406 -12.11 0.45 12.94
CA TYR A 406 -11.15 -0.60 13.32
C TYR A 406 -10.20 -0.94 12.16
N LEU A 407 -9.39 0.04 11.76
CA LEU A 407 -8.49 -0.04 10.61
C LEU A 407 -7.03 -0.20 11.03
N TRP A 408 -6.67 0.21 12.24
CA TRP A 408 -5.31 0.12 12.73
C TRP A 408 -5.01 -1.29 13.23
N ILE A 409 -3.80 -1.79 12.99
CA ILE A 409 -3.40 -3.17 13.28
C ILE A 409 -2.41 -3.19 14.44
N GLU A 410 -2.69 -4.04 15.43
CA GLU A 410 -1.79 -4.43 16.52
C GLU A 410 -1.93 -5.96 16.72
N LYS A 411 -1.95 -6.51 17.94
CA LYS A 411 -2.32 -7.91 18.25
C LYS A 411 -3.77 -8.16 17.81
N VAL A 412 -4.59 -7.12 17.94
CA VAL A 412 -5.95 -7.01 17.40
C VAL A 412 -6.07 -5.70 16.65
N THR A 413 -7.10 -5.58 15.82
CA THR A 413 -7.42 -4.30 15.19
C THR A 413 -7.97 -3.32 16.23
N TYR A 414 -7.64 -2.05 16.10
CA TYR A 414 -8.16 -0.98 16.95
C TYR A 414 -8.61 0.24 16.13
N ALA A 415 -9.37 1.10 16.78
CA ALA A 415 -9.84 2.37 16.23
C ALA A 415 -9.23 3.53 17.02
N SER A 416 -8.87 4.62 16.34
CA SER A 416 -8.46 5.86 16.98
C SER A 416 -9.38 7.01 16.58
N SER A 417 -10.29 7.38 17.48
CA SER A 417 -11.20 8.51 17.31
C SER A 417 -10.46 9.83 17.06
N ILE A 418 -9.34 10.04 17.76
CA ILE A 418 -8.54 11.26 17.65
C ILE A 418 -7.92 11.36 16.26
N LEU A 419 -7.39 10.25 15.73
CA LEU A 419 -6.79 10.24 14.39
C LEU A 419 -7.84 10.37 13.29
N SER A 420 -8.95 9.64 13.39
CA SER A 420 -10.08 9.81 12.47
C SER A 420 -10.51 11.27 12.39
N GLU A 421 -10.65 11.95 13.53
CA GLU A 421 -10.99 13.37 13.57
C GLU A 421 -9.91 14.25 12.92
N ALA A 422 -8.63 14.02 13.24
CA ALA A 422 -7.52 14.78 12.67
C ALA A 422 -7.43 14.65 11.14
N TYR A 423 -7.63 13.44 10.61
CA TYR A 423 -7.67 13.22 9.15
C TYR A 423 -8.87 13.91 8.50
N CYS A 424 -10.05 13.81 9.10
CA CYS A 424 -11.25 14.49 8.59
C CYS A 424 -11.08 16.02 8.61
N LEU A 425 -10.50 16.58 9.68
CA LEU A 425 -10.16 18.00 9.78
C LEU A 425 -9.16 18.43 8.70
N ALA A 426 -8.10 17.65 8.49
CA ALA A 426 -7.11 17.90 7.46
C ALA A 426 -7.74 17.87 6.05
N ALA A 427 -8.54 16.84 5.75
CA ALA A 427 -9.25 16.71 4.48
C ALA A 427 -10.26 17.87 4.26
N ALA A 428 -10.90 18.35 5.32
CA ALA A 428 -11.77 19.53 5.26
C ALA A 428 -10.96 20.83 5.00
N ALA A 429 -9.76 20.95 5.57
CA ALA A 429 -8.91 22.14 5.49
C ALA A 429 -8.18 22.30 4.15
N VAL A 430 -7.77 21.20 3.49
CA VAL A 430 -7.03 21.29 2.22
C VAL A 430 -7.85 21.96 1.11
N PRO A 431 -7.22 22.74 0.20
CA PRO A 431 -7.93 23.43 -0.86
C PRO A 431 -8.51 22.45 -1.88
N ILE A 432 -9.71 22.76 -2.39
CA ILE A 432 -10.35 22.00 -3.49
C ILE A 432 -9.54 22.10 -4.78
N THR A 433 -9.00 23.29 -5.05
CA THR A 433 -8.15 23.57 -6.20
C THR A 433 -6.73 23.81 -5.69
N PRO A 434 -5.92 22.76 -5.54
CA PRO A 434 -4.53 22.91 -5.12
C PRO A 434 -3.78 23.70 -6.18
N SER A 435 -3.43 24.95 -5.86
CA SER A 435 -2.61 25.78 -6.72
C SER A 435 -1.20 25.21 -6.78
N LEU A 436 -0.69 24.90 -7.97
CA LEU A 436 0.73 24.65 -8.15
C LEU A 436 1.51 25.88 -7.65
N PRO A 437 2.53 25.71 -6.78
CA PRO A 437 3.43 26.81 -6.43
C PRO A 437 3.97 27.45 -7.71
N ALA A 438 3.95 28.79 -7.76
CA ALA A 438 4.34 29.59 -8.92
C ALA A 438 5.61 29.02 -9.58
N GLN A 439 5.56 28.82 -10.90
CA GLN A 439 6.58 28.17 -11.72
C GLN A 439 8.00 28.70 -11.42
N ARG A 440 8.71 28.02 -10.52
CA ARG A 440 10.17 27.94 -10.55
C ARG A 440 10.48 26.65 -11.28
N LYS A 441 11.26 26.79 -12.37
CA LYS A 441 11.60 25.79 -13.39
C LYS A 441 11.37 24.35 -12.93
N ILE A 442 10.48 23.63 -13.61
CA ILE A 442 10.42 22.16 -13.52
C ILE A 442 11.85 21.67 -13.78
N PRO A 443 12.47 20.89 -12.87
CA PRO A 443 13.81 20.37 -13.07
C PRO A 443 13.88 19.69 -14.44
N TYR A 444 14.92 19.97 -15.23
CA TYR A 444 15.04 19.52 -16.63
C TYR A 444 14.92 17.99 -16.77
N GLY A 445 15.25 17.25 -15.72
CA GLY A 445 15.09 15.80 -15.62
C GLY A 445 13.67 15.30 -15.36
N ILE A 446 12.65 16.14 -15.18
CA ILE A 446 11.27 15.75 -14.87
C ILE A 446 10.28 16.47 -15.82
N GLN A 447 10.68 16.61 -17.08
CA GLN A 447 9.76 17.11 -18.10
C GLN A 447 8.70 16.03 -18.40
N PRO A 448 7.41 16.39 -18.51
CA PRO A 448 6.38 15.47 -18.96
C PRO A 448 6.79 14.82 -20.27
N VAL A 449 6.43 13.55 -20.46
CA VAL A 449 6.72 12.82 -21.71
C VAL A 449 5.76 13.26 -22.82
N GLU A 450 5.50 14.56 -22.96
CA GLU A 450 4.42 15.14 -23.77
C GLU A 450 4.39 14.63 -25.20
N THR A 451 5.55 14.52 -25.86
CA THR A 451 5.64 14.00 -27.23
C THR A 451 5.22 12.53 -27.31
N LEU A 452 5.70 11.70 -26.37
CA LEU A 452 5.34 10.28 -26.33
C LEU A 452 3.89 10.08 -25.90
N ALA A 453 3.43 10.89 -24.94
CA ALA A 453 2.06 10.90 -24.46
C ALA A 453 1.09 11.30 -25.57
N HIS A 454 1.46 12.24 -26.44
CA HIS A 454 0.65 12.61 -27.61
C HIS A 454 0.49 11.43 -28.59
N GLU A 455 1.56 10.70 -28.86
CA GLU A 455 1.48 9.48 -29.69
C GLU A 455 0.69 8.38 -28.99
N MET A 456 0.86 8.21 -27.68
CA MET A 456 0.14 7.21 -26.90
C MET A 456 -1.37 7.49 -26.83
N ARG A 457 -1.81 8.75 -26.87
CA ARG A 457 -3.23 9.12 -27.00
C ARG A 457 -3.88 8.54 -28.24
N LYS A 458 -3.14 8.41 -29.34
CA LYS A 458 -3.66 7.75 -30.56
C LYS A 458 -3.91 6.27 -30.30
N ALA A 459 -3.01 5.62 -29.56
CA ALA A 459 -3.16 4.22 -29.17
C ALA A 459 -4.34 4.03 -28.21
N GLY A 460 -4.52 4.86 -27.19
CA GLY A 460 -5.69 4.73 -26.31
C GLY A 460 -7.00 5.09 -27.00
N ALA A 461 -7.04 6.09 -27.88
CA ALA A 461 -8.21 6.35 -28.72
C ALA A 461 -8.61 5.11 -29.55
N LEU A 462 -7.63 4.35 -30.03
CA LEU A 462 -7.87 3.09 -30.73
C LEU A 462 -8.31 1.97 -29.78
N LEU A 463 -7.66 1.83 -28.62
CA LEU A 463 -8.03 0.86 -27.59
C LEU A 463 -9.49 1.03 -27.17
N LYS A 464 -9.99 2.27 -27.08
CA LYS A 464 -11.40 2.55 -26.75
C LYS A 464 -12.40 1.95 -27.74
N PHE A 465 -12.00 1.66 -28.98
CA PHE A 465 -12.87 0.96 -29.93
C PHE A 465 -12.87 -0.56 -29.76
N THR A 466 -11.96 -1.11 -28.93
CA THR A 466 -11.96 -2.53 -28.62
C THR A 466 -13.04 -2.86 -27.58
N PRO A 467 -13.69 -4.03 -27.66
CA PRO A 467 -14.65 -4.46 -26.65
C PRO A 467 -14.12 -4.41 -25.21
N LEU A 468 -12.82 -4.68 -25.01
CA LEU A 468 -12.20 -4.69 -23.69
C LEU A 468 -12.16 -3.32 -23.02
N PHE A 469 -11.93 -2.24 -23.78
CA PHE A 469 -11.76 -0.88 -23.22
C PHE A 469 -12.88 0.10 -23.60
N SER A 470 -13.94 -0.37 -24.27
CA SER A 470 -15.06 0.45 -24.72
C SER A 470 -15.77 1.23 -23.60
N GLU A 471 -15.93 0.61 -22.44
CA GLU A 471 -16.57 1.20 -21.24
C GLU A 471 -15.59 1.95 -20.32
N VAL A 472 -14.29 1.98 -20.64
CA VAL A 472 -13.30 2.65 -19.80
C VAL A 472 -13.41 4.17 -19.96
N GLU A 473 -13.52 4.87 -18.83
CA GLU A 473 -13.64 6.32 -18.81
C GLU A 473 -12.41 7.00 -19.43
N PRO A 474 -12.58 8.07 -20.23
CA PRO A 474 -11.48 8.69 -20.97
C PRO A 474 -10.29 9.14 -20.10
N HIS A 475 -10.58 9.60 -18.89
CA HIS A 475 -9.57 10.13 -17.97
C HIS A 475 -8.71 9.00 -17.35
N ILE A 476 -9.32 7.83 -17.09
CA ILE A 476 -8.60 6.60 -16.69
C ILE A 476 -7.69 6.13 -17.83
N LEU A 477 -8.21 6.12 -19.06
CA LEU A 477 -7.42 5.73 -20.23
C LEU A 477 -6.25 6.69 -20.46
N GLY A 478 -6.47 8.00 -20.33
CA GLY A 478 -5.41 9.00 -20.42
C GLY A 478 -4.33 8.81 -19.34
N ALA A 479 -4.71 8.48 -18.11
CA ALA A 479 -3.78 8.14 -17.04
C ALA A 479 -2.94 6.89 -17.38
N ALA A 480 -3.58 5.85 -17.91
CA ALA A 480 -2.92 4.62 -18.35
C ALA A 480 -1.96 4.86 -19.54
N GLU A 481 -2.33 5.70 -20.50
CA GLU A 481 -1.46 6.11 -21.62
C GLU A 481 -0.19 6.82 -21.13
N LEU A 482 -0.35 7.74 -20.17
CA LEU A 482 0.80 8.41 -19.57
C LEU A 482 1.68 7.44 -18.79
N GLN A 483 1.08 6.53 -18.04
CA GLN A 483 1.80 5.47 -17.33
C GLN A 483 2.57 4.58 -18.32
N ALA A 484 1.96 4.20 -19.44
CA ALA A 484 2.60 3.44 -20.52
C ALA A 484 3.77 4.20 -21.15
N SER A 485 3.68 5.53 -21.23
CA SER A 485 4.79 6.38 -21.71
C SER A 485 6.01 6.26 -20.80
N TYR A 486 5.82 6.32 -19.47
CA TYR A 486 6.91 6.09 -18.51
C TYR A 486 7.43 4.65 -18.53
N ALA A 487 6.54 3.65 -18.64
CA ALA A 487 6.93 2.25 -18.75
C ALA A 487 7.80 2.00 -19.99
N LEU A 488 7.44 2.60 -21.13
CA LEU A 488 8.19 2.51 -22.37
C LEU A 488 9.58 3.13 -22.23
N LEU A 489 9.71 4.29 -21.57
CA LEU A 489 11.02 4.89 -21.29
C LEU A 489 11.88 4.00 -20.38
N ALA A 490 11.28 3.41 -19.34
CA ALA A 490 11.97 2.49 -18.45
C ALA A 490 12.46 1.24 -19.22
N LEU A 491 11.63 0.70 -20.10
CA LEU A 491 11.96 -0.46 -20.93
C LEU A 491 13.02 -0.13 -21.98
N GLN A 492 12.98 1.04 -22.61
CA GLN A 492 14.00 1.50 -23.56
C GLN A 492 15.39 1.60 -22.92
N ARG A 493 15.47 2.03 -21.65
CA ARG A 493 16.74 2.10 -20.90
C ARG A 493 17.31 0.72 -20.61
N ARG A 494 16.45 -0.26 -20.34
CA ARG A 494 16.82 -1.65 -20.01
C ARG A 494 16.70 -2.61 -21.18
N ARG A 495 16.47 -2.10 -22.39
CA ARG A 495 16.14 -2.93 -23.57
C ARG A 495 17.23 -3.95 -23.88
N LEU A 496 18.49 -3.63 -23.61
CA LEU A 496 19.63 -4.51 -23.88
C LEU A 496 19.82 -5.56 -22.78
N ASP A 497 19.26 -5.33 -21.59
CA ASP A 497 19.21 -6.32 -20.50
C ASP A 497 18.17 -7.40 -20.80
N ILE A 498 17.06 -7.01 -21.46
CA ILE A 498 15.93 -7.88 -21.79
C ILE A 498 16.13 -8.55 -23.17
N PHE A 499 16.54 -7.76 -24.17
CA PHE A 499 16.79 -8.17 -25.54
C PHE A 499 18.21 -7.74 -25.94
N PRO A 500 19.24 -8.54 -25.61
CA PRO A 500 20.60 -8.30 -26.07
C PRO A 500 20.61 -8.22 -27.59
N ARG A 501 21.26 -7.20 -28.16
CA ARG A 501 21.30 -7.03 -29.62
C ARG A 501 21.99 -8.22 -30.28
N THR A 502 21.24 -9.04 -30.99
CA THR A 502 21.64 -9.55 -32.29
C THR A 502 21.30 -8.47 -33.35
N SER A 503 22.12 -8.39 -34.40
CA SER A 503 22.23 -7.29 -35.37
C SER A 503 20.90 -6.69 -35.89
N MET A 504 20.92 -5.36 -36.06
CA MET A 504 19.79 -4.50 -36.48
C MET A 504 19.29 -4.77 -37.90
N GLY A 505 18.04 -4.40 -38.20
CA GLY A 505 17.60 -4.28 -39.58
C GLY A 505 16.16 -3.80 -39.75
N GLU A 506 15.99 -2.91 -40.72
CA GLU A 506 14.77 -2.28 -41.23
C GLU A 506 13.83 -3.25 -41.96
N ASP A 507 12.59 -2.78 -42.22
CA ASP A 507 11.47 -3.40 -42.94
C ASP A 507 11.16 -4.88 -42.65
N ARG A 508 10.17 -5.10 -41.77
CA ARG A 508 9.78 -6.42 -41.25
C ARG A 508 9.52 -7.48 -42.31
N TYR A 509 8.90 -7.14 -43.44
CA TYR A 509 8.61 -8.13 -44.50
C TYR A 509 9.86 -8.54 -45.28
N LEU A 510 10.71 -7.58 -45.65
CA LEU A 510 11.99 -7.88 -46.30
C LEU A 510 12.93 -8.58 -45.33
N LYS A 511 12.92 -8.19 -44.06
CA LYS A 511 13.65 -8.84 -42.98
C LYS A 511 13.17 -10.27 -42.73
N ASP A 512 11.87 -10.50 -42.62
CA ASP A 512 11.32 -11.85 -42.42
C ASP A 512 11.65 -12.75 -43.61
N LYS A 513 11.58 -12.22 -44.83
CA LYS A 513 11.99 -12.94 -46.04
C LYS A 513 13.50 -13.20 -46.11
N ASP A 514 14.34 -12.23 -45.75
CA ASP A 514 15.81 -12.36 -45.72
C ASP A 514 16.28 -13.27 -44.57
N GLU A 515 15.53 -13.34 -43.46
CA GLU A 515 15.76 -14.21 -42.30
C GLU A 515 15.16 -15.61 -42.48
N GLY A 516 14.33 -15.83 -43.51
CA GLY A 516 13.63 -17.09 -43.75
C GLY A 516 12.44 -17.36 -42.80
N ASN A 517 11.92 -16.32 -42.15
CA ASN A 517 10.74 -16.37 -41.30
C ASN A 517 9.48 -16.44 -42.18
N LEU A 518 8.57 -17.36 -41.86
CA LEU A 518 7.27 -17.48 -42.52
C LEU A 518 6.33 -16.33 -42.14
N ASN A 519 5.69 -15.72 -43.13
CA ASN A 519 4.58 -14.78 -42.95
C ASN A 519 3.22 -15.47 -43.13
N SER A 520 2.17 -14.93 -42.53
CA SER A 520 0.78 -15.42 -42.67
C SER A 520 0.27 -15.43 -44.12
N ILE A 521 0.89 -14.67 -45.02
CA ILE A 521 0.58 -14.67 -46.46
C ILE A 521 1.34 -15.73 -47.26
N ASP A 522 2.34 -16.39 -46.66
CA ASP A 522 3.16 -17.41 -47.34
C ASP A 522 2.49 -18.79 -47.37
N PHE A 523 1.31 -18.93 -46.75
CA PHE A 523 0.54 -20.15 -46.79
C PHE A 523 -0.01 -20.43 -48.20
N PRO A 524 0.03 -21.69 -48.69
CA PRO A 524 -0.38 -22.05 -50.04
C PRO A 524 -1.78 -21.59 -50.45
N GLU A 525 -2.68 -21.50 -49.47
CA GLU A 525 -4.07 -21.08 -49.63
C GLU A 525 -4.21 -19.62 -50.09
N PHE A 526 -3.18 -18.79 -49.84
CA PHE A 526 -3.12 -17.37 -50.23
C PHE A 526 -2.28 -17.13 -51.50
N GLN A 527 -1.64 -18.17 -52.05
CA GLN A 527 -0.88 -18.09 -53.30
C GLN A 527 -1.81 -18.32 -54.50
N GLN A 528 -2.63 -17.33 -54.85
CA GLN A 528 -3.29 -17.32 -56.17
C GLN A 528 -2.33 -16.73 -57.22
N ASP A 529 -2.14 -17.45 -58.33
CA ASP A 529 -1.27 -17.06 -59.45
C ASP A 529 -1.51 -15.59 -59.87
N PRO A 530 -0.48 -14.72 -59.88
CA PRO A 530 -0.65 -13.34 -60.32
C PRO A 530 -0.84 -13.32 -61.83
N VAL A 531 -2.05 -12.93 -62.27
CA VAL A 531 -2.29 -12.60 -63.67
C VAL A 531 -1.56 -11.29 -64.00
N GLY A 532 -0.34 -11.42 -64.52
CA GLY A 532 0.35 -10.39 -65.31
C GLY A 532 1.16 -9.34 -64.54
N PRO A 533 2.02 -8.56 -65.25
CA PRO A 533 3.00 -7.68 -64.64
C PRO A 533 2.33 -6.52 -63.91
N THR A 534 2.46 -6.49 -62.59
CA THR A 534 1.79 -5.54 -61.71
C THR A 534 2.49 -4.18 -61.71
N SER A 535 1.77 -3.14 -62.13
CA SER A 535 2.04 -1.77 -61.67
C SER A 535 1.83 -1.68 -60.15
N ASP A 536 2.44 -0.71 -59.47
CA ASP A 536 2.32 -0.48 -58.01
C ASP A 536 0.86 -0.38 -57.50
N LYS A 537 -0.11 -0.10 -58.38
CA LYS A 537 -1.54 -0.11 -58.03
C LYS A 537 -2.15 -1.52 -57.94
N ALA A 538 -1.75 -2.44 -58.82
CA ALA A 538 -2.30 -3.79 -58.86
C ALA A 538 -1.78 -4.67 -57.71
N GLY A 539 -0.53 -4.44 -57.27
CA GLY A 539 0.03 -5.09 -56.07
C GLY A 539 -0.70 -4.68 -54.78
N ASN A 540 -1.07 -3.40 -54.65
CA ASN A 540 -1.81 -2.90 -53.50
C ASN A 540 -3.26 -3.44 -53.43
N GLU A 541 -3.95 -3.58 -54.55
CA GLU A 541 -5.32 -4.15 -54.59
C GLU A 541 -5.32 -5.64 -54.25
N PHE A 542 -4.33 -6.40 -54.71
CA PHE A 542 -4.17 -7.81 -54.36
C PHE A 542 -3.82 -8.00 -52.88
N GLU A 543 -2.92 -7.18 -52.33
CA GLU A 543 -2.57 -7.20 -50.90
C GLU A 543 -3.79 -6.85 -50.01
N GLN A 544 -4.65 -5.91 -50.44
CA GLN A 544 -5.88 -5.58 -49.73
C GLN A 544 -6.88 -6.73 -49.72
N MET A 545 -7.00 -7.48 -50.82
CA MET A 545 -7.87 -8.65 -50.90
C MET A 545 -7.41 -9.76 -49.93
N LEU A 546 -6.11 -10.06 -49.89
CA LEU A 546 -5.54 -11.05 -48.98
C LEU A 546 -5.70 -10.66 -47.51
N LYS A 547 -5.51 -9.37 -47.19
CA LYS A 547 -5.80 -8.84 -45.85
C LYS A 547 -7.27 -9.02 -45.46
N ALA A 548 -8.20 -8.84 -46.39
CA ALA A 548 -9.63 -9.03 -46.13
C ALA A 548 -9.99 -10.49 -45.85
N GLU A 549 -9.39 -11.46 -46.55
CA GLU A 549 -9.59 -12.89 -46.28
C GLU A 549 -9.03 -13.30 -44.92
N LEU A 550 -7.82 -12.85 -44.57
CA LEU A 550 -7.21 -13.08 -43.25
C LEU A 550 -8.06 -12.49 -42.11
N LEU A 551 -8.62 -11.29 -42.31
CA LEU A 551 -9.53 -10.66 -41.35
C LEU A 551 -10.81 -11.47 -41.16
N TRP A 552 -11.41 -11.98 -42.23
CA TRP A 552 -12.61 -12.82 -42.15
C TRP A 552 -12.35 -14.12 -41.37
N LEU A 553 -11.20 -14.76 -41.59
CA LEU A 553 -10.82 -15.98 -40.88
C LEU A 553 -10.67 -15.69 -39.37
N ALA A 554 -9.98 -14.62 -39.01
CA ALA A 554 -9.83 -14.19 -37.62
C ALA A 554 -11.19 -13.87 -36.96
N GLU A 555 -12.12 -13.25 -37.68
CA GLU A 555 -13.49 -13.02 -37.19
C GLU A 555 -14.30 -14.30 -37.02
N TYR A 556 -14.12 -15.29 -37.89
CA TYR A 556 -14.74 -16.60 -37.75
C TYR A 556 -14.23 -17.34 -36.52
N GLU A 557 -12.90 -17.38 -36.31
CA GLU A 557 -12.29 -17.99 -35.12
C GLU A 557 -12.78 -17.33 -33.82
N ARG A 558 -12.86 -15.98 -33.80
CA ARG A 558 -13.37 -15.24 -32.64
C ARG A 558 -14.81 -15.60 -32.31
N ARG A 559 -15.70 -15.68 -33.30
CA ARG A 559 -17.09 -16.12 -33.09
C ARG A 559 -17.17 -17.55 -32.53
N GLY A 560 -16.30 -18.44 -33.00
CA GLY A 560 -16.20 -19.81 -32.47
C GLY A 560 -15.81 -19.83 -30.99
N LEU A 561 -14.83 -19.01 -30.62
CA LEU A 561 -14.38 -18.87 -29.23
C LEU A 561 -15.47 -18.28 -28.32
N ASP A 562 -16.14 -17.21 -28.76
CA ASP A 562 -17.22 -16.57 -28.00
C ASP A 562 -18.37 -17.56 -27.70
N MET A 563 -18.75 -18.37 -28.70
CA MET A 563 -19.76 -19.42 -28.51
C MET A 563 -19.33 -20.48 -27.49
N ALA A 564 -18.06 -20.90 -27.51
CA ALA A 564 -17.54 -21.87 -26.56
C ALA A 564 -17.51 -21.31 -25.13
N VAL A 565 -17.15 -20.04 -24.95
CA VAL A 565 -17.14 -19.36 -23.65
C VAL A 565 -18.55 -19.20 -23.09
N LEU A 566 -19.53 -18.83 -23.93
CA LEU A 566 -20.93 -18.74 -23.52
C LEU A 566 -21.47 -20.08 -23.01
N GLN A 567 -21.19 -21.17 -23.73
CA GLN A 567 -21.61 -22.49 -23.30
C GLN A 567 -20.92 -22.92 -21.99
N LEU A 568 -19.64 -22.59 -21.81
CA LEU A 568 -18.93 -22.84 -20.56
C LEU A 568 -19.53 -22.08 -19.37
N GLU A 569 -19.95 -20.83 -19.58
CA GLU A 569 -20.61 -20.01 -18.57
C GLU A 569 -21.96 -20.60 -18.14
N GLU A 570 -22.75 -21.11 -19.08
CA GLU A 570 -24.02 -21.79 -18.79
C GLU A 570 -23.82 -23.06 -17.94
N GLU A 571 -22.79 -23.86 -18.22
CA GLU A 571 -22.49 -25.10 -17.50
C GLU A 571 -21.94 -24.86 -16.08
N LEU A 572 -21.16 -23.79 -15.86
CA LEU A 572 -20.55 -23.48 -14.55
C LEU A 572 -21.53 -22.89 -13.52
N GLY A 573 -22.65 -22.31 -13.99
CA GLY A 573 -23.68 -21.68 -13.15
C GLY A 573 -23.21 -20.45 -12.36
N SER A 574 -24.11 -19.84 -11.58
CA SER A 574 -23.84 -18.58 -10.85
C SER A 574 -22.79 -18.68 -9.74
N THR A 575 -22.44 -19.89 -9.31
CA THR A 575 -21.47 -20.16 -8.22
C THR A 575 -20.03 -19.84 -8.59
N HIS A 576 -19.67 -19.78 -9.88
CA HIS A 576 -18.30 -19.58 -10.35
C HIS A 576 -18.13 -18.37 -11.27
N GLY A 577 -18.99 -17.34 -11.14
CA GLY A 577 -18.97 -16.15 -12.01
C GLY A 577 -17.59 -15.50 -12.13
N GLN A 578 -16.86 -15.38 -11.00
CA GLN A 578 -15.49 -14.83 -11.01
C GLN A 578 -14.51 -15.60 -11.91
N LEU A 579 -14.62 -16.93 -12.01
CA LEU A 579 -13.74 -17.72 -12.86
C LEU A 579 -14.00 -17.45 -14.34
N VAL A 580 -15.27 -17.32 -14.71
CA VAL A 580 -15.69 -16.95 -16.07
C VAL A 580 -15.18 -15.55 -16.42
N ASP A 581 -15.27 -14.61 -15.47
CA ASP A 581 -14.73 -13.26 -15.66
C ASP A 581 -13.21 -13.26 -15.90
N TYR A 582 -12.46 -14.07 -15.15
CA TYR A 582 -11.01 -14.23 -15.38
C TYR A 582 -10.70 -14.83 -16.76
N LEU A 583 -11.47 -15.83 -17.22
CA LEU A 583 -11.29 -16.44 -18.54
C LEU A 583 -11.62 -15.44 -19.66
N LYS A 584 -12.72 -14.69 -19.54
CA LYS A 584 -13.10 -13.63 -20.48
C LYS A 584 -12.02 -12.55 -20.55
N LEU A 585 -11.49 -12.14 -19.40
CA LEU A 585 -10.38 -11.19 -19.34
C LEU A 585 -9.15 -11.74 -20.06
N PHE A 586 -8.74 -12.99 -19.75
CA PHE A 586 -7.59 -13.64 -20.39
C PHE A 586 -7.73 -13.67 -21.92
N ILE A 587 -8.87 -14.13 -22.43
CA ILE A 587 -9.16 -14.18 -23.87
C ILE A 587 -9.05 -12.79 -24.50
N ARG A 588 -9.73 -11.79 -23.92
CA ARG A 588 -9.73 -10.43 -24.44
C ARG A 588 -8.34 -9.80 -24.45
N VAL A 589 -7.52 -10.06 -23.42
CA VAL A 589 -6.14 -9.59 -23.34
C VAL A 589 -5.27 -10.26 -24.41
N THR A 590 -5.44 -11.57 -24.64
CA THR A 590 -4.67 -12.30 -25.65
C THR A 590 -5.03 -11.93 -27.10
N ASP A 591 -6.29 -11.54 -27.36
CA ASP A 591 -6.76 -11.09 -28.68
C ASP A 591 -6.69 -9.56 -28.85
N LEU A 592 -6.06 -8.83 -27.92
CA LEU A 592 -6.04 -7.37 -27.98
C LEU A 592 -5.40 -6.84 -29.28
N TYR A 593 -4.30 -7.45 -29.71
CA TYR A 593 -3.65 -7.12 -30.99
C TYR A 593 -4.55 -7.40 -32.19
N GLY A 594 -5.33 -8.49 -32.16
CA GLY A 594 -6.30 -8.81 -33.21
C GLY A 594 -7.45 -7.80 -33.27
N GLN A 595 -8.01 -7.44 -32.11
CA GLN A 595 -9.06 -6.41 -32.00
C GLN A 595 -8.58 -5.05 -32.53
N ILE A 596 -7.34 -4.69 -32.21
CA ILE A 596 -6.68 -3.50 -32.73
C ILE A 596 -6.59 -3.54 -34.27
N TYR A 597 -6.16 -4.67 -34.84
CA TYR A 597 -5.94 -4.82 -36.30
C TYR A 597 -7.25 -4.64 -37.08
N VAL A 598 -8.37 -5.12 -36.53
CA VAL A 598 -9.74 -4.90 -37.06
C VAL A 598 -10.12 -3.42 -37.04
N GLN A 599 -9.76 -2.70 -35.97
CA GLN A 599 -10.15 -1.30 -35.81
C GLN A 599 -9.31 -0.32 -36.65
N LYS A 600 -8.03 -0.61 -36.90
CA LYS A 600 -7.14 0.10 -37.85
C LYS A 600 -5.76 -0.58 -37.94
N ASP A 601 -5.17 -0.56 -39.14
CA ASP A 601 -3.77 -0.97 -39.37
C ASP A 601 -2.80 -0.01 -38.63
N ILE A 602 -2.26 -0.39 -37.46
CA ILE A 602 -1.30 0.44 -36.68
C ILE A 602 0.14 0.35 -37.23
N ALA A 603 0.33 0.44 -38.54
CA ALA A 603 1.67 0.63 -39.10
C ALA A 603 2.08 2.12 -39.00
N THR A 604 2.39 2.62 -37.80
CA THR A 604 3.11 3.89 -37.66
C THR A 604 4.59 3.70 -38.00
N ARG A 605 5.02 4.20 -39.16
CA ARG A 605 6.42 4.58 -39.42
C ARG A 605 6.79 5.72 -38.47
N LEU A 606 7.43 5.40 -37.35
CA LEU A 606 8.15 6.39 -36.53
C LEU A 606 9.49 6.64 -37.23
N GLY A 607 9.61 7.80 -37.88
CA GLY A 607 10.87 8.34 -38.39
C GLY A 607 11.66 9.07 -37.31
#